data_AF-A0AAV2N8F4-F1
#
_entry.id   AF-A0AAV2N8F4-F1
#
_cell.length_a   1.000
_cell.length_b   1.000
_cell.length_c   1.000
_cell.angle_alpha   90.00
_cell.angle_beta   90.00
_cell.angle_gamma   90.00
#
_symmetry.space_group_name_H-M   'P 1'
#
loop_
_entity.id
_entity.type
_entity.pdbx_description
1 polymer ?
#
loop_
_entity_poly.entity_id
_entity_poly.type
_entity_poly.pdbx_seq_one_letter_code
_entity_poly.pdbx_strand_id
1 'polypeptide(L)'
;MMLQLTTAIGALLGTFVSLMAEGMGDLATKWILPFTAGGFIYIATVSVIPELLTATKLWQSVMEISALLFGVYMMVLIADYE
;
A
#
# COMPACT_ATOMS: atom_id res chain seq x y z
N MET A 1 11.42 4.97 16.21
CA MET A 1 10.68 6.24 16.33
C MET A 1 11.03 7.22 15.21
N MET A 2 12.31 7.52 14.96
CA MET A 2 12.69 8.48 13.91
C MET A 2 12.25 8.09 12.48
N LEU A 3 12.30 6.79 12.11
CA LEU A 3 11.89 6.33 10.77
C LEU A 3 10.41 6.58 10.45
N GLN A 4 9.52 6.37 11.43
CA GLN A 4 8.07 6.63 11.26
C GLN A 4 7.78 8.13 11.15
N LEU A 5 8.55 8.97 11.85
CA LEU A 5 8.45 10.42 11.71
C LEU A 5 8.88 10.87 10.31
N THR A 6 9.95 10.29 9.77
CA THR A 6 10.42 10.58 8.42
C THR A 6 9.37 10.21 7.36
N THR A 7 8.74 9.03 7.47
CA THR A 7 7.68 8.65 6.52
C THR A 7 6.44 9.53 6.64
N ALA A 8 6.08 9.94 7.85
CA ALA A 8 4.97 10.87 8.08
C ALA A 8 5.24 12.26 7.48
N ILE A 9 6.46 12.81 7.66
CA ILE A 9 6.85 14.08 7.02
C ILE A 9 6.82 13.96 5.50
N GLY A 10 7.28 12.84 4.94
CA GLY A 10 7.20 12.57 3.51
C GLY A 10 5.76 12.58 2.98
N ALA A 11 4.83 11.96 3.70
CA ALA A 11 3.41 11.96 3.34
C ALA A 11 2.82 13.39 3.37
N LEU A 12 3.08 14.17 4.42
CA LEU A 12 2.59 15.55 4.54
C LEU A 12 3.14 16.45 3.43
N LEU A 13 4.42 16.32 3.09
CA LEU A 13 5.02 17.06 1.99
C LEU A 13 4.41 16.66 0.64
N GLY A 14 4.16 15.37 0.42
CA GLY A 14 3.48 14.88 -0.78
C GLY A 14 2.08 15.48 -0.95
N THR A 15 1.30 15.52 0.13
CA THR A 15 -0.02 16.18 0.13
C THR A 15 0.10 17.67 -0.14
N PHE A 16 1.04 18.37 0.50
CA PHE A 16 1.24 19.81 0.28
C PHE A 16 1.59 20.13 -1.18
N VAL A 17 2.52 19.37 -1.78
CA VAL A 17 2.89 19.52 -3.20
C VAL A 17 1.71 19.18 -4.11
N SER A 18 0.93 18.14 -3.79
CA SER A 18 -0.27 17.77 -4.57
C SER A 18 -1.33 18.87 -4.58
N LEU A 19 -1.53 19.58 -3.46
CA LEU A 19 -2.46 20.70 -3.37
C LEU A 19 -1.95 21.93 -4.12
N MET A 20 -0.64 22.19 -4.12
CA MET A 20 -0.03 23.27 -4.90
C MET A 20 -0.10 23.01 -6.41
N ALA A 21 -0.08 21.75 -6.85
CA ALA A 21 -0.15 21.32 -8.25
C ALA A 21 -1.60 21.22 -8.79
N GLU A 22 -2.52 22.01 -8.23
CA GLU A 22 -3.95 22.00 -8.54
C GLU A 22 -4.19 22.01 -10.07
N GLY A 23 -4.98 21.05 -10.56
CA GLY A 23 -5.27 20.87 -12.00
C GLY A 23 -4.44 19.81 -12.73
N MET A 24 -3.39 19.24 -12.13
CA MET A 24 -2.62 18.11 -12.70
C MET A 24 -3.24 16.73 -12.43
N GLY A 25 -4.52 16.67 -12.02
CA GLY A 25 -5.20 15.44 -11.58
C GLY A 25 -5.02 14.28 -12.55
N ASP A 26 -5.23 14.51 -13.86
CA ASP A 26 -5.10 13.49 -14.91
C ASP A 26 -3.67 12.95 -15.08
N LEU A 27 -2.65 13.80 -14.91
CA LEU A 27 -1.24 13.39 -14.93
C LEU A 27 -0.88 12.58 -13.67
N ALA A 28 -1.44 12.96 -12.52
CA ALA A 28 -1.26 12.24 -11.27
C ALA A 28 -1.90 10.83 -11.32
N THR A 29 -3.13 10.70 -11.84
CA THR A 29 -3.78 9.39 -12.05
C THR A 29 -3.02 8.52 -13.05
N LYS A 30 -2.45 9.10 -14.11
CA LYS A 30 -1.77 8.35 -15.17
C LYS A 30 -0.35 7.89 -14.80
N TRP A 31 0.35 8.59 -13.92
CA TRP A 31 1.75 8.30 -13.60
C TRP A 31 2.00 7.98 -12.13
N ILE A 32 1.47 8.80 -11.22
CA ILE A 32 1.75 8.67 -9.78
C ILE A 32 1.03 7.45 -9.21
N LEU A 33 -0.23 7.24 -9.60
CA LEU A 33 -1.04 6.09 -9.17
C LEU A 33 -0.44 4.74 -9.57
N PRO A 34 -0.10 4.47 -10.85
CA PRO A 34 0.53 3.20 -11.21
C PRO A 34 1.94 3.03 -10.63
N PHE A 35 2.71 4.12 -10.48
CA PHE A 35 4.02 4.05 -9.83
C PHE A 35 3.91 3.63 -8.36
N THR A 36 3.01 4.27 -7.60
CA THR A 36 2.80 3.97 -6.18
C THR A 36 2.18 2.59 -5.98
N ALA A 37 1.14 2.24 -6.75
CA ALA A 37 0.52 0.92 -6.72
C ALA A 37 1.54 -0.19 -7.06
N GLY A 38 2.35 -0.01 -8.11
CA GLY A 38 3.40 -0.95 -8.48
C GLY A 38 4.45 -1.13 -7.39
N GLY A 39 4.86 -0.04 -6.72
CA GLY A 39 5.77 -0.09 -5.59
C GLY A 39 5.22 -0.88 -4.40
N PHE A 40 3.95 -0.66 -4.02
CA PHE A 40 3.31 -1.43 -2.95
C PHE A 40 3.13 -2.91 -3.31
N ILE A 41 2.75 -3.23 -4.55
CA ILE A 41 2.65 -4.61 -5.02
C ILE A 41 4.03 -5.30 -4.99
N TYR A 42 5.10 -4.60 -5.39
CA TYR A 42 6.46 -5.14 -5.34
C TYR A 42 6.89 -5.46 -3.90
N ILE A 43 6.68 -4.51 -2.96
CA ILE A 43 7.01 -4.73 -1.54
C ILE A 43 6.20 -5.90 -0.98
N ALA A 44 4.89 -5.94 -1.25
CA ALA A 44 4.02 -7.01 -0.79
C ALA A 44 4.47 -8.39 -1.32
N THR A 45 4.80 -8.49 -2.61
CA THR A 45 5.07 -9.79 -3.26
C THR A 45 6.50 -10.28 -3.12
N VAL A 46 7.49 -9.39 -3.10
CA VAL A 46 8.91 -9.76 -3.11
C VAL A 46 9.55 -9.69 -1.72
N SER A 47 9.02 -8.86 -0.82
CA SER A 47 9.51 -8.77 0.56
C SER A 47 8.57 -9.45 1.55
N VAL A 48 7.31 -9.01 1.62
CA VAL A 48 6.40 -9.42 2.70
C VAL A 48 5.90 -10.86 2.56
N ILE A 49 5.42 -11.27 1.38
CA ILE A 49 4.92 -12.65 1.16
C ILE A 49 6.02 -13.70 1.43
N PRO A 50 7.25 -13.59 0.90
CA PRO A 50 8.31 -14.53 1.19
C PRO A 50 8.65 -14.55 2.69
N GLU A 51 8.78 -13.41 3.35
CA GLU A 51 9.07 -13.34 4.79
C GLU A 51 7.98 -14.04 5.63
N LEU A 52 6.70 -13.87 5.29
CA LEU A 52 5.59 -14.55 5.95
C LEU A 52 5.64 -16.09 5.75
N LEU A 53 5.93 -16.54 4.53
CA LEU A 53 5.91 -17.97 4.19
C LEU A 53 7.19 -18.74 4.57
N THR A 54 8.32 -18.06 4.78
CA THR A 54 9.60 -18.73 5.06
C THR A 54 9.65 -19.40 6.45
N ALA A 55 8.74 -19.03 7.37
CA ALA A 55 8.81 -19.42 8.78
C ALA A 55 7.61 -20.26 9.29
N THR A 56 6.83 -20.94 8.42
CA THR A 56 5.48 -21.38 8.84
C THR A 56 5.12 -22.84 8.59
N LYS A 57 4.36 -23.39 9.55
CA LYS A 57 3.58 -24.63 9.39
C LYS A 57 2.44 -24.33 8.41
N LEU A 58 2.01 -25.31 7.60
CA LEU A 58 0.97 -25.16 6.58
C LEU A 58 -0.29 -24.45 7.10
N TRP A 59 -0.69 -24.72 8.35
CA TRP A 59 -1.82 -24.07 9.01
C TRP A 59 -1.66 -22.56 9.20
N GLN A 60 -0.46 -22.10 9.57
CA GLN A 60 -0.20 -20.67 9.75
C GLN A 60 -0.20 -19.93 8.40
N SER A 61 0.35 -20.54 7.35
CA SER A 61 0.29 -19.98 5.99
C SER A 61 -1.16 -19.82 5.51
N VAL A 62 -2.04 -20.78 5.78
CA VAL A 62 -3.48 -20.66 5.47
C VAL A 62 -4.12 -19.48 6.21
N MET A 63 -3.79 -19.28 7.49
CA MET A 63 -4.30 -18.14 8.27
C MET A 63 -3.79 -16.80 7.72
N GLU A 64 -2.51 -16.70 7.35
CA GLU A 64 -1.92 -15.49 6.77
C GLU A 64 -2.55 -15.14 5.42
N ILE A 65 -2.77 -16.13 4.54
CA ILE A 65 -3.47 -15.94 3.27
C ILE A 65 -4.92 -15.48 3.52
N SER A 66 -5.61 -16.10 4.48
CA SER A 66 -6.98 -15.69 4.82
C SER A 66 -7.04 -14.25 5.36
N ALA A 67 -6.06 -13.83 6.16
CA ALA A 67 -5.96 -12.47 6.67
C ALA A 67 -5.64 -11.46 5.56
N LEU A 68 -4.78 -11.82 4.61
CA LEU A 68 -4.49 -11.00 3.43
C LEU A 68 -5.74 -10.80 2.57
N LEU A 69 -6.48 -11.88 2.27
CA LEU A 69 -7.74 -11.80 1.52
C LEU A 69 -8.80 -10.96 2.26
N PHE A 70 -8.89 -11.11 3.58
CA PHE A 70 -9.77 -10.28 4.41
C PHE A 70 -9.40 -8.80 4.34
N GLY A 71 -8.10 -8.46 4.39
CA GLY A 71 -7.63 -7.09 4.22
C GLY A 71 -8.00 -6.51 2.85
N VAL A 72 -7.83 -7.27 1.78
CA VAL A 72 -8.25 -6.87 0.43
C VAL A 72 -9.76 -6.66 0.35
N TYR A 73 -10.55 -7.58 0.93
CA TYR A 73 -12.00 -7.45 0.99
C TYR A 73 -12.44 -6.17 1.69
N MET A 74 -11.80 -5.80 2.81
CA MET A 74 -12.09 -4.55 3.51
C MET A 74 -11.76 -3.33 2.66
N MET A 75 -10.67 -3.35 1.89
CA MET A 75 -10.32 -2.25 0.97
C MET A 75 -11.33 -2.11 -0.18
N VAL A 76 -11.84 -3.23 -0.71
CA VAL A 76 -12.91 -3.21 -1.73
C VAL A 76 -14.20 -2.66 -1.16
N LEU A 77 -14.59 -3.06 0.05
CA LEU A 77 -15.76 -2.49 0.71
C LEU A 77 -15.63 -0.98 0.86
N ILE A 78 -14.50 -0.48 1.37
CA ILE A 78 -14.27 0.96 1.51
C ILE A 78 -14.40 1.66 0.15
N ALA A 79 -13.81 1.11 -0.90
CA ALA A 79 -13.88 1.68 -2.25
C ALA A 79 -15.29 1.70 -2.85
N ASP A 80 -16.17 0.78 -2.46
CA ASP A 80 -17.59 0.80 -2.87
C ASP A 80 -18.42 1.83 -2.09
N TYR A 81 -17.97 2.24 -0.89
CA TYR A 81 -18.66 3.22 -0.03
C TYR A 81 -18.10 4.65 -0.14
N GLU A 82 -16.90 4.85 -0.68
CA GLU A 82 -16.31 6.15 -1.06
C GLU A 82 -16.85 6.68 -2.40
#